data_AF-A0A8K0KR95-F1
#
_entry.id   AF-A0A8K0KR95-F1
#
_cell.length_a   1.000
_cell.length_b   1.000
_cell.length_c   1.000
_cell.angle_alpha   90.00
_cell.angle_beta   90.00
_cell.angle_gamma   90.00
#
_symmetry.space_group_name_H-M   'P 1'
#
loop_
_entity.id
_entity.type
_entity.pdbx_description
1 polymer ?
#
loop_
_entity_poly.entity_id
_entity_poly.type
_entity_poly.pdbx_seq_one_letter_code
_entity_poly.pdbx_strand_id
1 'polypeptide(L)'
;MKACQMNFRCVKCGQRHPSSECRRSIAAAPTCANCKGSHLANYRGCPAYKSIKERLVKLKEAANKLQEKPMSNRHQLILPPSLH
;
A
#
# COMPACT_ATOMS: atom_id res chain seq x y z
N MET A 1 6.54 10.77 14.51
CA MET A 1 7.12 9.69 13.66
C MET A 1 6.48 8.37 14.08
N LYS A 2 5.92 7.59 13.15
CA LYS A 2 5.35 6.26 13.48
C LYS A 2 6.50 5.24 13.54
N ALA A 3 6.65 4.55 14.67
CA ALA A 3 7.62 3.46 14.80
C ALA A 3 7.14 2.22 14.02
N CYS A 4 8.07 1.51 13.39
CA CYS A 4 7.77 0.26 12.73
C CYS A 4 7.43 -0.80 13.78
N GLN A 5 6.21 -1.34 13.76
CA GLN A 5 5.77 -2.40 14.68
C GLN A 5 6.06 -3.81 14.14
N MET A 6 6.69 -3.92 12.97
CA MET A 6 6.99 -5.21 12.36
C MET A 6 8.25 -5.80 12.98
N ASN A 7 8.20 -7.10 13.25
CA ASN A 7 9.39 -7.87 13.61
C ASN A 7 10.47 -7.71 12.53
N PHE A 8 11.67 -7.34 12.95
CA PHE A 8 12.82 -7.30 12.07
C PHE A 8 13.13 -8.70 11.51
N ARG A 9 13.48 -8.75 10.21
CA ARG A 9 13.77 -10.01 9.50
C ARG A 9 15.00 -9.82 8.61
N CYS A 10 15.80 -10.86 8.51
CA CYS A 10 16.94 -10.94 7.60
C CYS A 10 16.48 -10.76 6.15
N VAL A 11 17.12 -9.86 5.42
CA VAL A 11 16.79 -9.61 4.00
C VAL A 11 17.25 -10.75 3.07
N LYS A 12 18.19 -11.59 3.52
CA LYS A 12 18.72 -12.72 2.74
C LYS A 12 17.79 -13.94 2.81
N CYS A 13 17.28 -14.26 4.00
CA CYS A 13 16.58 -15.53 4.25
C CYS A 13 15.18 -15.37 4.88
N GLY A 14 14.77 -14.16 5.26
CA GLY A 14 13.45 -13.89 5.85
C GLY A 14 13.23 -14.36 7.29
N GLN A 15 14.30 -14.80 7.98
CA GLN A 15 14.27 -15.27 9.38
C GLN A 15 14.52 -14.16 10.40
N ARG A 16 14.29 -14.44 11.69
CA ARG A 16 14.41 -13.49 12.81
C ARG A 16 15.86 -13.36 13.29
N HIS A 17 16.73 -12.74 12.50
CA HIS A 17 18.11 -12.39 12.88
C HIS A 17 18.66 -11.26 11.99
N PRO A 18 19.68 -10.50 12.42
CA PRO A 18 20.39 -9.53 11.59
C PRO A 18 21.10 -10.18 10.42
N SER A 19 21.14 -9.48 9.28
CA SER A 19 21.80 -9.98 8.05
C SER A 19 23.27 -10.33 8.24
N SER A 20 23.92 -9.76 9.27
CA SER A 20 25.30 -10.05 9.71
C SER A 20 25.46 -11.44 10.32
N GLU A 21 24.43 -11.95 11.01
CA GLU A 21 24.42 -13.29 11.62
C GLU A 21 23.86 -14.36 10.68
N CYS A 22 23.47 -13.97 9.47
CA CYS A 22 22.88 -14.89 8.52
C CYS A 22 23.92 -15.87 7.97
N ARG A 23 23.78 -17.15 8.33
CA ARG A 23 24.64 -18.26 7.86
C ARG A 23 24.34 -18.71 6.43
N ARG A 24 23.36 -18.09 5.77
CA ARG A 24 22.98 -18.45 4.40
C ARG A 24 24.07 -17.97 3.43
N SER A 25 24.54 -18.86 2.56
CA SER A 25 25.51 -18.51 1.52
C SER A 25 25.00 -17.37 0.64
N ILE A 26 25.91 -16.49 0.22
CA ILE A 26 25.61 -15.40 -0.72
C ILE A 26 25.11 -15.94 -2.07
N ALA A 27 25.53 -17.15 -2.45
CA ALA A 27 25.10 -17.81 -3.67
C ALA A 27 23.67 -18.38 -3.60
N ALA A 28 23.10 -18.50 -2.40
CA ALA A 28 21.74 -19.04 -2.25
C ALA A 28 20.71 -18.00 -2.68
N ALA A 29 19.67 -18.44 -3.39
CA ALA A 29 18.56 -17.57 -3.77
C ALA A 29 17.94 -16.91 -2.52
N PRO A 30 17.64 -15.60 -2.57
CA PRO A 30 17.04 -14.89 -1.45
C PRO A 30 15.60 -15.37 -1.23
N THR A 31 15.12 -15.22 0.00
CA THR A 31 13.75 -15.60 0.37
C THR A 31 12.89 -14.37 0.63
N CYS A 32 11.75 -14.29 -0.04
CA CYS A 32 10.82 -13.18 0.08
C CYS A 32 10.19 -13.18 1.48
N ALA A 33 10.33 -12.09 2.23
CA ALA A 33 9.74 -11.98 3.56
C ALA A 33 8.20 -12.07 3.52
N ASN A 34 7.58 -11.64 2.41
CA ASN A 34 6.14 -11.51 2.23
C ASN A 34 5.47 -12.79 1.72
N CYS A 35 6.04 -13.49 0.73
CA CYS A 35 5.44 -14.68 0.11
C CYS A 35 6.30 -15.95 0.18
N LYS A 36 7.49 -15.89 0.79
CA LYS A 36 8.46 -17.00 0.90
C LYS A 36 9.02 -17.56 -0.41
N GLY A 37 8.75 -16.93 -1.56
CA GLY A 37 9.35 -17.29 -2.85
C GLY A 37 10.83 -16.92 -2.98
N SER A 38 11.49 -17.44 -4.01
CA SER A 38 12.92 -17.21 -4.33
C SER A 38 13.19 -15.83 -4.97
N HIS A 39 12.87 -14.76 -4.27
CA HIS A 39 13.15 -13.37 -4.65
C HIS A 39 13.19 -12.46 -3.42
N LEU A 40 13.71 -11.23 -3.56
CA LEU A 40 13.70 -10.23 -2.49
C LEU A 40 12.30 -9.64 -2.28
N ALA A 41 11.99 -9.19 -1.05
CA ALA A 41 10.68 -8.60 -0.72
C ALA A 41 10.29 -7.36 -1.56
N ASN A 42 11.28 -6.67 -2.16
CA ASN A 42 11.07 -5.52 -3.05
C ASN A 42 10.74 -5.92 -4.51
N TYR A 43 10.65 -7.20 -4.83
CA TYR A 43 10.35 -7.66 -6.19
C TYR A 43 8.90 -7.32 -6.58
N ARG A 44 8.73 -6.47 -7.61
CA ARG A 44 7.41 -6.03 -8.10
C ARG A 44 6.57 -7.14 -8.74
N GLY A 45 7.20 -8.25 -9.14
CA GLY A 45 6.51 -9.44 -9.63
C GLY A 45 5.97 -10.35 -8.51
N CYS A 46 6.21 -10.03 -7.24
CA CYS A 46 5.74 -10.83 -6.10
C CYS A 46 4.20 -10.94 -6.08
N PRO A 47 3.62 -12.15 -5.96
CA PRO A 47 2.17 -12.33 -5.94
C PRO A 47 1.52 -11.67 -4.71
N ALA A 48 2.18 -11.72 -3.55
CA ALA A 48 1.71 -11.02 -2.36
C ALA A 48 1.69 -9.49 -2.57
N TYR A 49 2.72 -8.93 -3.20
CA TYR A 49 2.75 -7.50 -3.52
C TYR A 49 1.60 -7.10 -4.45
N LYS A 50 1.35 -7.87 -5.52
CA LYS A 50 0.25 -7.62 -6.46
C LYS A 50 -1.11 -7.62 -5.76
N SER A 51 -1.40 -8.67 -4.98
CA SER A 51 -2.67 -8.80 -4.26
C SER A 51 -2.90 -7.67 -3.25
N ILE A 52 -1.88 -7.28 -2.49
CA ILE A 52 -1.96 -6.16 -1.54
C ILE A 52 -2.18 -4.85 -2.30
N LYS A 53 -1.47 -4.62 -3.40
CA LYS A 53 -1.62 -3.42 -4.21
C LYS A 53 -3.04 -3.27 -4.75
N GLU A 54 -3.62 -4.33 -5.31
CA GLU A 54 -5.00 -4.36 -5.80
C GLU A 54 -6.01 -4.06 -4.68
N ARG A 55 -5.83 -4.67 -3.51
CA ARG A 55 -6.68 -4.40 -2.34
C ARG A 55 -6.59 -2.93 -1.90
N LEU A 56 -5.39 -2.35 -1.90
CA LEU A 56 -5.21 -0.95 -1.52
C LEU A 56 -5.87 0.02 -2.50
N VAL A 57 -5.90 -0.30 -3.80
CA VAL A 57 -6.64 0.50 -4.81
C VAL A 57 -8.13 0.49 -4.47
N LYS A 58 -8.72 -0.70 -4.28
CA LYS A 58 -10.15 -0.83 -3.94
C LYS A 58 -10.52 -0.11 -2.65
N LEU A 59 -9.66 -0.17 -1.62
CA LEU A 59 -9.89 0.53 -0.36
C LEU A 59 -9.85 2.05 -0.53
N LYS A 60 -8.97 2.58 -1.40
CA LYS A 60 -8.92 4.02 -1.72
C LYS A 60 -10.15 4.47 -2.49
N GLU A 61 -10.61 3.69 -3.46
CA GLU A 61 -11.84 3.97 -4.22
C GLU A 61 -13.07 3.97 -3.30
N ALA A 62 -13.19 2.99 -2.41
CA ALA A 62 -14.26 2.95 -1.43
C ALA A 62 -14.21 4.15 -0.47
N ALA A 63 -13.02 4.53 0.01
CA ALA A 63 -12.85 5.70 0.87
C ALA A 63 -13.22 7.01 0.15
N ASN A 64 -12.87 7.14 -1.13
CA ASN A 64 -13.21 8.30 -1.93
C ASN A 64 -14.74 8.41 -2.15
N LYS A 65 -15.43 7.30 -2.48
CA LYS A 65 -16.91 7.26 -2.59
C LYS A 65 -17.64 7.71 -1.32
N LEU A 66 -17.08 7.44 -0.14
CA LEU A 66 -17.64 7.91 1.14
C LEU A 66 -17.42 9.41 1.39
N GLN A 67 -16.47 10.03 0.69
CA GLN A 67 -16.14 11.46 0.80
C GLN A 67 -16.91 12.33 -0.22
N GLU A 68 -17.53 11.72 -1.23
CA GLU A 68 -18.48 12.36 -2.16
C GLU A 68 -19.77 12.75 -1.39
N LYS A 69 -19.69 13.76 -0.52
CA LYS A 69 -20.90 14.37 0.08
C LYS A 69 -21.74 14.96 -1.05
N PRO A 70 -23.09 14.81 -1.04
CA PRO A 70 -23.93 15.50 -2.01
C PRO A 70 -23.69 17.00 -1.85
N MET A 71 -23.22 17.64 -2.91
CA MET A 71 -23.08 19.09 -2.96
C MET A 71 -24.50 19.66 -2.82
N SER A 72 -24.83 20.13 -1.62
CA SER A 72 -26.13 20.74 -1.33
C SER A 72 -26.38 21.87 -2.33
N ASN A 73 -27.33 21.65 -3.22
CA ASN A 73 -27.79 22.62 -4.19
C ASN A 73 -28.32 23.86 -3.44
N ARG A 74 -27.56 24.95 -3.42
CA ARG A 74 -28.00 26.22 -2.83
C ARG A 74 -27.55 27.37 -3.72
N HIS A 75 -28.40 27.72 -4.67
CA HIS A 75 -29.00 29.05 -4.87
C HIS A 75 -29.32 29.22 -6.36
N GLN A 76 -30.53 28.84 -6.75
CA GLN A 76 -31.22 29.51 -7.83
C GLN A 76 -32.01 30.66 -7.19
N LEU A 77 -31.37 31.81 -7.01
CA LEU A 77 -32.10 33.08 -6.90
C LEU A 77 -31.95 33.75 -8.26
N ILE A 78 -32.94 33.48 -9.11
CA ILE A 78 -33.21 34.25 -10.32
C ILE A 78 -33.54 35.66 -9.83
N LEU A 79 -32.61 36.60 -10.00
CA LEU A 79 -32.94 38.02 -9.93
C LEU A 79 -33.69 38.37 -11.23
N PRO A 80 -34.91 38.95 -11.16
CA PRO A 80 -35.62 39.38 -12.37
C PRO A 80 -34.87 40.55 -13.04
N PRO A 81 -35.00 40.72 -14.37
CA PRO A 81 -34.39 41.83 -15.07
C PRO A 81 -35.14 43.12 -14.72
N SER A 82 -34.49 44.03 -13.99
CA SER A 82 -34.96 45.41 -13.91
C SER A 82 -34.60 46.11 -15.23
N LEU A 83 -35.58 46.18 -16.13
CA LEU A 83 -35.69 47.23 -17.13
C LEU A 83 -35.66 48.58 -16.41
N HIS A 84 -34.75 49.48 -16.80
CA HIS A 84 -34.95 50.91 -17.09
C HIS A 84 -33.64 51.47 -17.66
#